data_AF-A0A0R2ETN0-F1
#
_entry.id   AF-A0A0R2ETN0-F1
#
_cell.length_a   1.000
_cell.length_b   1.000
_cell.length_c   1.000
_cell.angle_alpha   90.00
_cell.angle_beta   90.00
_cell.angle_gamma   90.00
#
_symmetry.space_group_name_H-M   'P 1'
#
loop_
_entity.id
_entity.type
_entity.pdbx_description
1 polymer ?
#
loop_
_entity_poly.entity_id
_entity_poly.type
_entity_poly.pdbx_seq_one_letter_code
_entity_poly.pdbx_strand_id
1 'polypeptide(L)'
;MIGAGPGNPELLTLLAQRRLAEADVIVYDRLVNPALLAPYAAEKIDVGKLPHHHKVSQYQINDMLVELAQSGKRVARLKAGDPYVFGRGGEEGQYLKQHHVAFEVVPGLTSAIAGLAAAGIPITHRDYASSFHVITGHRKAEGKELDWANIAHQEGTLVFLMGMEQLATIADQLMVNGMSATTPVAVIQWATHWKQRSVSADLATIVDVVTAAKIGAPALIVVGGVVKLMPELQPQLALQGLHLLIPFKAESKLFAALQDEGASVNYFDRRKKQPRAVALPDMAAGGTLVITDFAAFHYFQQQLLTLGVDGRSLNHWQLVAMNQVVANRLQETGLLADALYDEQQLDLTQPVVYLGEQAALAQLNGPATAQYLATYERIAVPQSVDLADFHAVVFPSSASVNDLYAGCDEAQRAQLQTMTCFAMGQTVADECQKLGLHAIVAAPSYDDVIQAVKKEFSTDESNRVTGR
;
A
#
# COMPACT_ATOMS: atom_id res chain seq x y z
N MET A 1 -9.84 17.51 6.18
CA MET A 1 -9.34 16.49 7.14
C MET A 1 -10.01 15.18 6.84
N ILE A 2 -9.25 14.07 6.81
CA ILE A 2 -9.71 12.77 6.30
C ILE A 2 -9.36 11.68 7.30
N GLY A 3 -10.33 10.84 7.65
CA GLY A 3 -10.09 9.62 8.43
C GLY A 3 -9.59 8.47 7.56
N ALA A 4 -8.46 7.88 7.95
CA ALA A 4 -7.80 6.78 7.24
C ALA A 4 -8.34 5.39 7.64
N GLY A 5 -9.15 5.32 8.70
CA GLY A 5 -9.51 4.03 9.30
C GLY A 5 -8.42 3.46 10.20
N PRO A 6 -8.65 2.26 10.80
CA PRO A 6 -7.78 1.70 11.83
C PRO A 6 -6.49 1.05 11.33
N GLY A 7 -6.35 0.79 10.01
CA GLY A 7 -5.15 0.16 9.46
C GLY A 7 -5.35 -0.46 8.07
N ASN A 8 -6.38 -1.29 7.89
CA ASN A 8 -6.68 -1.90 6.59
C ASN A 8 -7.04 -0.82 5.54
N PRO A 9 -6.30 -0.72 4.41
CA PRO A 9 -6.59 0.25 3.36
C PRO A 9 -8.01 0.19 2.78
N GLU A 10 -8.66 -0.97 2.80
CA GLU A 10 -10.03 -1.15 2.30
C GLU A 10 -11.11 -0.59 3.24
N LEU A 11 -10.74 -0.21 4.47
CA LEU A 11 -11.60 0.52 5.39
C LEU A 11 -11.57 2.04 5.15
N LEU A 12 -10.92 2.50 4.07
CA LEU A 12 -11.03 3.87 3.62
C LEU A 12 -12.43 4.13 3.05
N THR A 13 -13.04 5.26 3.41
CA THR A 13 -14.34 5.61 2.83
C THR A 13 -14.20 6.06 1.38
N LEU A 14 -15.24 5.85 0.55
CA LEU A 14 -15.24 6.28 -0.85
C LEU A 14 -15.01 7.80 -1.00
N LEU A 15 -15.54 8.60 -0.07
CA LEU A 15 -15.30 10.03 -0.05
C LEU A 15 -13.83 10.36 0.27
N ALA A 16 -13.20 9.63 1.19
CA ALA A 16 -11.80 9.80 1.52
C ALA A 16 -10.90 9.46 0.32
N GLN A 17 -11.19 8.36 -0.38
CA GLN A 17 -10.49 7.97 -1.61
C GLN A 17 -10.56 9.07 -2.67
N ARG A 18 -11.76 9.61 -2.93
CA ARG A 18 -11.95 10.71 -3.88
C ARG A 18 -11.13 11.96 -3.49
N ARG A 19 -11.14 12.35 -2.21
CA ARG A 19 -10.39 13.53 -1.75
C ARG A 19 -8.89 13.35 -1.78
N LEU A 20 -8.39 12.15 -1.54
CA LEU A 20 -6.96 11.85 -1.67
C LEU A 20 -6.51 11.88 -3.13
N ALA A 21 -7.34 11.42 -4.07
CA ALA A 21 -7.07 11.53 -5.51
C ALA A 21 -7.06 12.99 -6.00
N GLU A 22 -7.83 13.86 -5.34
CA GLU A 22 -7.87 15.30 -5.59
C GLU A 22 -6.83 16.09 -4.77
N ALA A 23 -5.96 15.47 -3.99
CA ALA A 23 -5.00 16.20 -3.17
C ALA A 23 -3.78 16.64 -3.98
N ASP A 24 -3.27 17.84 -3.72
CA ASP A 24 -1.94 18.25 -4.19
C ASP A 24 -0.85 17.83 -3.19
N VAL A 25 -1.21 17.84 -1.90
CA VAL A 25 -0.35 17.43 -0.79
C VAL A 25 -1.15 16.64 0.25
N ILE A 26 -0.58 15.53 0.72
CA ILE A 26 -1.11 14.66 1.78
C ILE A 26 -0.21 14.80 3.01
N VAL A 27 -0.78 15.33 4.11
CA VAL A 27 -0.13 15.47 5.42
C VAL A 27 -0.65 14.36 6.33
N TYR A 28 0.19 13.43 6.77
CA TYR A 28 -0.26 12.20 7.46
C TYR A 28 0.48 11.89 8.77
N ASP A 29 -0.22 11.21 9.69
CA ASP A 29 0.32 10.78 10.98
C ASP A 29 1.01 9.40 10.91
N ARG A 30 1.84 9.10 11.93
CA ARG A 30 2.63 7.86 12.05
C ARG A 30 1.82 6.56 11.92
N LEU A 31 0.58 6.58 12.39
CA LEU A 31 -0.27 5.38 12.44
C LEU A 31 -1.05 5.14 11.14
N VAL A 32 -0.91 6.02 10.15
CA VAL A 32 -1.50 5.80 8.82
C VAL A 32 -0.71 4.71 8.11
N ASN A 33 -1.42 3.70 7.60
CA ASN A 33 -0.81 2.62 6.83
C ASN A 33 -0.19 3.17 5.52
N PRO A 34 1.11 2.98 5.26
CA PRO A 34 1.75 3.47 4.04
C PRO A 34 1.11 2.97 2.74
N ALA A 35 0.46 1.80 2.75
CA ALA A 35 -0.25 1.26 1.59
C ALA A 35 -1.38 2.18 1.11
N LEU A 36 -1.97 2.99 2.01
CA LEU A 36 -2.96 4.00 1.66
C LEU A 36 -2.37 5.16 0.84
N LEU A 37 -1.06 5.40 0.91
CA LEU A 37 -0.43 6.55 0.27
C LEU A 37 0.07 6.23 -1.14
N ALA A 38 0.44 4.97 -1.40
CA ALA A 38 1.07 4.52 -2.64
C ALA A 38 0.27 4.84 -3.92
N PRO A 39 -1.08 4.73 -3.95
CA PRO A 39 -1.86 5.00 -5.16
C PRO A 39 -1.87 6.48 -5.58
N TYR A 40 -1.52 7.41 -4.68
CA TYR A 40 -1.69 8.84 -4.90
C TYR A 40 -0.36 9.51 -5.30
N ALA A 41 -0.38 10.28 -6.38
CA ALA A 41 0.80 11.00 -6.89
C ALA A 41 1.15 12.27 -6.08
N ALA A 42 0.26 12.72 -5.19
CA ALA A 42 0.43 13.90 -4.36
C ALA A 42 1.75 13.90 -3.56
N GLU A 43 2.24 15.11 -3.25
CA GLU A 43 3.34 15.32 -2.30
C GLU A 43 2.94 14.73 -0.94
N LYS A 44 3.85 14.03 -0.26
CA LYS A 44 3.56 13.32 1.00
C LYS A 44 4.42 13.90 2.12
N ILE A 45 3.78 14.39 3.18
CA ILE A 45 4.44 14.98 4.35
C ILE A 45 4.07 14.17 5.59
N ASP A 46 5.05 13.46 6.15
CA ASP A 46 4.91 12.74 7.42
C ASP A 46 5.08 13.71 8.60
N VAL A 47 4.05 13.84 9.44
CA VAL A 47 4.08 14.63 10.68
C VAL A 47 4.13 13.77 11.95
N GLY A 48 4.20 12.46 11.80
CA GLY A 48 4.11 11.44 12.83
C GLY A 48 5.43 11.06 13.53
N LYS A 49 6.56 11.17 12.83
CA LYS A 49 7.99 11.10 13.25
C LYS A 49 8.82 10.17 12.35
N LEU A 50 10.07 10.59 12.10
CA LEU A 50 11.23 9.74 11.79
C LEU A 50 12.03 9.40 13.08
N PRO A 51 12.81 8.31 13.12
CA PRO A 51 13.87 8.14 14.11
C PRO A 51 14.82 9.36 14.07
N HIS A 52 15.24 9.88 15.24
CA HIS A 52 16.18 11.01 15.40
C HIS A 52 15.67 12.45 15.13
N HIS A 53 14.40 12.68 14.79
CA HIS A 53 13.84 14.04 14.71
C HIS A 53 12.90 14.41 15.87
N HIS A 54 12.95 15.67 16.31
CA HIS A 54 12.03 16.23 17.30
C HIS A 54 10.57 16.12 16.81
N LYS A 55 9.66 15.78 17.72
CA LYS A 55 8.22 15.63 17.47
C LYS A 55 7.68 16.97 16.94
N VAL A 56 7.10 16.99 15.72
CA VAL A 56 6.39 18.19 15.23
C VAL A 56 5.24 18.46 16.20
N SER A 57 5.22 19.64 16.80
CA SER A 57 4.18 20.02 17.74
C SER A 57 2.84 20.20 17.01
N GLN A 58 1.73 20.11 17.74
CA GLN A 58 0.42 20.35 17.12
C GLN A 58 0.31 21.75 16.53
N TYR A 59 0.90 22.76 17.17
CA TYR A 59 0.92 24.12 16.65
C TYR A 59 1.63 24.18 15.29
N GLN A 60 2.79 23.53 15.16
CA GLN A 60 3.51 23.46 13.88
C GLN A 60 2.72 22.70 12.80
N ILE A 61 2.00 21.62 13.15
CA ILE A 61 1.11 20.94 12.20
C ILE A 61 0.02 21.90 11.75
N ASN A 62 -0.60 22.62 12.69
CA ASN A 62 -1.67 23.56 12.40
C ASN A 62 -1.19 24.71 11.48
N ASP A 63 -0.02 25.28 11.77
CA ASP A 63 0.63 26.32 10.95
C ASP A 63 0.91 25.81 9.54
N MET A 64 1.51 24.62 9.42
CA MET A 64 1.79 23.98 8.14
C MET A 64 0.52 23.79 7.31
N LEU A 65 -0.59 23.36 7.92
CA LEU A 65 -1.86 23.19 7.21
C LEU A 65 -2.39 24.53 6.67
N VAL A 66 -2.26 25.62 7.45
CA VAL A 66 -2.62 26.97 7.02
C VAL A 66 -1.73 27.45 5.89
N GLU A 67 -0.42 27.33 6.03
CA GLU A 67 0.57 27.76 5.02
C GLU A 67 0.36 27.03 3.69
N LEU A 68 0.21 25.70 3.72
CA LEU A 68 -0.05 24.92 2.52
C LEU A 68 -1.36 25.33 1.85
N ALA A 69 -2.44 25.53 2.61
CA ALA A 69 -3.71 25.97 2.06
C ALA A 69 -3.64 27.39 1.46
N GLN A 70 -2.96 28.32 2.14
CA GLN A 70 -2.79 29.70 1.66
C GLN A 70 -1.87 29.78 0.43
N SER A 71 -1.00 28.80 0.22
CA SER A 71 -0.22 28.64 -1.02
C SER A 71 -1.06 28.16 -2.22
N GLY A 72 -2.37 27.93 -2.02
CA GLY A 72 -3.30 27.50 -3.07
C GLY A 72 -3.37 25.98 -3.28
N LYS A 73 -2.72 25.18 -2.42
CA LYS A 73 -2.76 23.72 -2.51
C LYS A 73 -4.06 23.14 -1.93
N ARG A 74 -4.55 22.06 -2.55
CA ARG A 74 -5.56 21.17 -1.96
C ARG A 74 -4.90 20.24 -0.96
N VAL A 75 -5.09 20.54 0.33
CA VAL A 75 -4.41 19.85 1.44
C VAL A 75 -5.26 18.71 2.00
N ALA A 76 -4.77 17.47 1.86
CA ALA A 76 -5.35 16.30 2.50
C ALA A 76 -4.64 15.99 3.83
N ARG A 77 -5.21 16.46 4.94
CA ARG A 77 -4.79 16.05 6.29
C ARG A 77 -5.36 14.66 6.62
N LEU A 78 -4.56 13.60 6.42
CA LEU A 78 -4.93 12.20 6.63
C LEU A 78 -4.57 11.74 8.04
N LYS A 79 -5.56 11.25 8.79
CA LYS A 79 -5.44 10.91 10.22
C LYS A 79 -5.87 9.48 10.45
N ALA A 80 -5.12 8.73 11.27
CA ALA A 80 -5.49 7.36 11.62
C ALA A 80 -6.84 7.32 12.37
N GLY A 81 -7.65 6.32 12.07
CA GLY A 81 -9.01 6.19 12.61
C GLY A 81 -9.95 7.28 12.05
N ASP A 82 -10.62 7.97 12.97
CA ASP A 82 -11.52 9.09 12.68
C ASP A 82 -10.91 10.43 13.14
N PRO A 83 -11.02 11.53 12.38
CA PRO A 83 -10.45 12.82 12.76
C PRO A 83 -10.93 13.36 14.12
N TYR A 84 -12.15 13.02 14.55
CA TYR A 84 -12.81 13.55 15.74
C TYR A 84 -12.85 12.58 16.93
N VAL A 85 -12.42 11.33 16.76
CA VAL A 85 -12.27 10.38 17.89
C VAL A 85 -10.84 10.41 18.41
N PHE A 86 -10.58 11.26 19.41
CA PHE A 86 -9.27 11.49 20.02
C PHE A 86 -8.14 11.85 19.02
N GLY A 87 -8.48 12.24 17.80
CA GLY A 87 -7.55 12.60 16.73
C GLY A 87 -7.14 14.07 16.72
N ARG A 88 -7.71 14.92 17.59
CA ARG A 88 -7.48 16.38 17.62
C ARG A 88 -7.95 17.14 16.38
N GLY A 89 -8.78 16.54 15.52
CA GLY A 89 -9.33 17.21 14.34
C GLY A 89 -10.18 18.44 14.69
N GLY A 90 -10.79 18.48 15.88
CA GLY A 90 -11.53 19.66 16.36
C GLY A 90 -10.62 20.87 16.54
N GLU A 91 -9.47 20.68 17.18
CA GLU A 91 -8.45 21.72 17.40
C GLU A 91 -7.86 22.20 16.05
N GLU A 92 -7.52 21.25 15.16
CA GLU A 92 -7.05 21.55 13.80
C GLU A 92 -8.11 22.37 13.02
N GLY A 93 -9.38 21.99 13.06
CA GLY A 93 -10.48 22.70 12.40
C GLY A 93 -10.74 24.10 12.96
N GLN A 94 -10.68 24.28 14.29
CA GLN A 94 -10.78 25.60 14.92
C GLN A 94 -9.65 26.52 14.45
N TYR A 95 -8.43 26.01 14.39
CA TYR A 95 -7.27 26.76 13.94
C TYR A 95 -7.38 27.22 12.48
N LEU A 96 -7.80 26.32 11.59
CA LEU A 96 -8.03 26.62 10.18
C LEU A 96 -9.10 27.70 10.02
N LYS A 97 -10.20 27.61 10.79
CA LYS A 97 -11.27 28.61 10.79
C LYS A 97 -10.77 29.99 11.24
N GLN A 98 -9.94 30.05 12.28
CA GLN A 98 -9.35 31.30 12.78
C GLN A 98 -8.47 31.98 11.72
N HIS A 99 -7.85 31.21 10.82
CA HIS A 99 -7.02 31.70 9.72
C HIS A 99 -7.76 31.80 8.39
N HIS A 100 -9.10 31.77 8.42
CA HIS A 100 -9.97 31.87 7.24
C HIS A 100 -9.71 30.81 6.16
N VAL A 101 -9.21 29.64 6.55
CA VAL A 101 -9.04 28.49 5.65
C VAL A 101 -10.31 27.66 5.66
N ALA A 102 -10.95 27.52 4.49
CA ALA A 102 -12.08 26.63 4.31
C ALA A 102 -11.64 25.16 4.42
N PHE A 103 -12.43 24.33 5.11
CA PHE A 103 -12.14 22.92 5.27
C PHE A 103 -13.42 22.09 5.30
N GLU A 104 -13.28 20.80 4.96
CA GLU A 104 -14.28 19.77 5.21
C GLU A 104 -13.69 18.66 6.09
N VAL A 105 -14.56 17.87 6.70
CA VAL A 105 -14.18 16.67 7.45
C VAL A 105 -14.82 15.46 6.81
N VAL A 106 -13.97 14.52 6.41
CA VAL A 106 -14.37 13.21 5.91
C VAL A 106 -14.20 12.20 7.06
N PRO A 107 -15.31 11.65 7.61
CA PRO A 107 -15.25 10.68 8.68
C PRO A 107 -14.48 9.42 8.27
N GLY A 108 -13.85 8.78 9.27
CA GLY A 108 -13.18 7.49 9.11
C GLY A 108 -13.76 6.45 10.04
N LEU A 109 -13.47 5.17 9.77
CA LEU A 109 -13.82 4.12 10.72
C LEU A 109 -12.91 4.20 11.95
N THR A 110 -13.50 4.45 13.13
CA THR A 110 -12.76 4.44 14.38
C THR A 110 -12.31 3.03 14.77
N SER A 111 -11.10 2.91 15.31
CA SER A 111 -10.59 1.65 15.86
C SER A 111 -11.44 1.13 17.02
N ALA A 112 -12.13 2.02 17.75
CA ALA A 112 -13.04 1.63 18.84
C ALA A 112 -14.22 0.75 18.40
N ILE A 113 -14.55 0.71 17.10
CA ILE A 113 -15.62 -0.13 16.54
C ILE A 113 -15.02 -1.12 15.55
N ALA A 114 -14.35 -0.62 14.50
CA ALA A 114 -13.83 -1.47 13.44
C ALA A 114 -12.68 -2.37 13.92
N GLY A 115 -11.88 -1.91 14.89
CA GLY A 115 -10.81 -2.72 15.46
C GLY A 115 -11.33 -3.88 16.31
N LEU A 116 -12.45 -3.69 17.01
CA LEU A 116 -13.12 -4.75 17.77
C LEU A 116 -13.72 -5.80 16.82
N ALA A 117 -14.39 -5.34 15.75
CA ALA A 117 -14.96 -6.23 14.73
C ALA A 117 -13.89 -7.15 14.10
N ALA A 118 -12.69 -6.62 13.83
CA ALA A 118 -11.56 -7.40 13.31
C ALA A 118 -10.99 -8.43 14.30
N ALA A 119 -11.35 -8.34 15.58
CA ALA A 119 -11.02 -9.32 16.61
C ALA A 119 -12.22 -10.19 16.98
N GLY A 120 -13.35 -10.13 16.26
CA GLY A 120 -14.55 -10.90 16.61
C GLY A 120 -15.30 -10.35 17.84
N ILE A 121 -15.08 -9.10 18.21
CA ILE A 121 -15.79 -8.48 19.34
C ILE A 121 -16.82 -7.50 18.78
N PRO A 122 -18.13 -7.75 18.94
CA PRO A 122 -19.12 -6.74 18.62
C PRO A 122 -19.10 -5.64 19.69
N ILE A 123 -19.19 -4.37 19.29
CA ILE A 123 -19.19 -3.25 20.25
C ILE A 123 -20.40 -3.29 21.19
N THR A 124 -21.53 -3.82 20.70
CA THR A 124 -22.79 -4.02 21.41
C THR A 124 -23.36 -5.39 21.10
N HIS A 125 -24.07 -6.00 22.05
CA HIS A 125 -24.78 -7.26 21.86
C HIS A 125 -25.98 -7.32 22.80
N ARG A 126 -27.12 -7.83 22.33
CA ARG A 126 -28.39 -7.81 23.08
C ARG A 126 -28.27 -8.37 24.50
N ASP A 127 -27.50 -9.45 24.65
CA ASP A 127 -27.35 -10.16 25.92
C ASP A 127 -26.19 -9.62 26.79
N TYR A 128 -25.32 -8.75 26.24
CA TYR A 128 -24.11 -8.30 26.93
C TYR A 128 -23.99 -6.79 27.13
N ALA A 129 -24.37 -5.98 26.14
CA ALA A 129 -24.17 -4.54 26.17
C ALA A 129 -25.15 -3.80 25.23
N SER A 130 -25.97 -2.91 25.79
CA SER A 130 -26.85 -1.97 25.09
C SER A 130 -26.23 -0.58 24.89
N SER A 131 -25.11 -0.31 25.56
CA SER A 131 -24.32 0.93 25.51
C SER A 131 -22.83 0.63 25.36
N PHE A 132 -22.06 1.64 24.96
CA PHE A 132 -20.61 1.57 24.99
C PHE A 132 -20.00 2.94 25.27
N HIS A 133 -18.78 2.95 25.81
CA HIS A 133 -18.07 4.16 26.21
C HIS A 133 -16.66 4.12 25.66
N VAL A 134 -16.27 5.16 24.90
CA VAL A 134 -14.90 5.28 24.39
C VAL A 134 -14.14 6.28 25.26
N ILE A 135 -13.08 5.80 25.91
CA ILE A 135 -12.33 6.52 26.93
C ILE A 135 -10.88 6.63 26.47
N THR A 136 -10.22 7.74 26.74
CA THR A 136 -8.76 7.82 26.58
C THR A 136 -8.07 7.46 27.89
N GLY A 137 -7.12 6.51 27.85
CA GLY A 137 -6.28 6.18 29.00
C GLY A 137 -5.21 7.24 29.30
N HIS A 138 -5.02 8.22 28.42
CA HIS A 138 -4.06 9.30 28.60
C HIS A 138 -4.77 10.66 28.64
N ARG A 139 -4.77 11.32 29.80
CA ARG A 139 -5.24 12.71 29.92
C ARG A 139 -4.07 13.67 29.85
N LYS A 140 -4.15 14.63 28.91
CA LYS A 140 -3.19 15.74 28.79
C LYS A 140 -3.66 17.05 29.43
N ALA A 141 -4.88 17.10 29.98
CA ALA A 141 -5.44 18.32 30.55
C ALA A 141 -5.41 18.29 32.09
N GLU A 142 -4.49 19.08 32.66
CA GLU A 142 -4.62 19.73 33.98
C GLU A 142 -4.78 18.81 35.22
N GLY A 143 -4.23 17.61 35.21
CA GLY A 143 -4.10 16.80 36.43
C GLY A 143 -5.41 16.29 37.05
N LYS A 144 -6.55 16.41 36.35
CA LYS A 144 -7.80 15.75 36.78
C LYS A 144 -7.79 14.29 36.37
N GLU A 145 -7.75 13.40 37.36
CA GLU A 145 -7.91 11.97 37.17
C GLU A 145 -9.24 11.64 36.46
N LEU A 146 -9.27 10.49 35.79
CA LEU A 146 -10.52 9.93 35.28
C LEU A 146 -11.47 9.69 36.46
N ASP A 147 -12.76 9.88 36.23
CA ASP A 147 -13.77 9.56 37.24
C ASP A 147 -13.96 8.04 37.27
N TRP A 148 -13.03 7.35 37.93
CA TRP A 148 -12.99 5.89 37.99
C TRP A 148 -14.22 5.31 38.66
N ALA A 149 -14.75 5.99 39.68
CA ALA A 149 -16.00 5.63 40.32
C ALA A 149 -17.14 5.60 39.30
N ASN A 150 -17.31 6.67 38.51
CA ASN A 150 -18.33 6.69 37.46
C ASN A 150 -18.07 5.66 36.35
N ILE A 151 -16.81 5.52 35.90
CA ILE A 151 -16.44 4.61 34.80
C ILE A 151 -16.70 3.14 35.17
N ALA A 152 -16.34 2.72 36.39
CA ALA A 152 -16.51 1.33 36.84
C ALA A 152 -17.98 0.91 36.96
N HIS A 153 -18.88 1.88 37.14
CA HIS A 153 -20.34 1.66 37.25
C HIS A 153 -21.09 1.89 35.93
N GLN A 154 -20.42 2.24 34.83
CA GLN A 154 -21.10 2.34 33.53
C GLN A 154 -21.53 0.95 33.06
N GLU A 155 -22.76 0.88 32.54
CA GLU A 155 -23.25 -0.32 31.87
C GLU A 155 -22.67 -0.42 30.44
N GLY A 156 -22.56 -1.65 29.93
CA GLY A 156 -22.16 -1.92 28.56
C GLY A 156 -20.66 -2.14 28.36
N THR A 157 -20.15 -1.78 27.19
CA THR A 157 -18.76 -2.04 26.79
C THR A 157 -17.87 -0.82 27.01
N LEU A 158 -16.78 -0.96 27.78
CA LEU A 158 -15.77 0.10 27.91
C LEU A 158 -14.63 -0.14 26.92
N VAL A 159 -14.28 0.88 26.14
CA VAL A 159 -13.17 0.83 25.18
C VAL A 159 -12.17 1.92 25.52
N PHE A 160 -10.99 1.54 26.00
CA PHE A 160 -9.90 2.47 26.26
C PHE A 160 -8.96 2.56 25.05
N LEU A 161 -8.80 3.79 24.53
CA LEU A 161 -7.79 4.15 23.54
C LEU A 161 -6.58 4.76 24.25
N MET A 162 -5.38 4.54 23.70
CA MET A 162 -4.12 5.09 24.25
C MET A 162 -3.90 4.73 25.73
N GLY A 163 -4.39 3.56 26.15
CA GLY A 163 -4.34 3.12 27.56
C GLY A 163 -3.24 2.13 27.90
N MET A 164 -2.45 1.65 26.93
CA MET A 164 -1.55 0.52 27.17
C MET A 164 -0.49 0.77 28.25
N GLU A 165 0.11 1.95 28.28
CA GLU A 165 1.07 2.31 29.34
C GLU A 165 0.41 2.35 30.74
N GLN A 166 -0.92 2.47 30.79
CA GLN A 166 -1.73 2.58 32.00
C GLN A 166 -2.59 1.34 32.23
N LEU A 167 -2.35 0.22 31.53
CA LEU A 167 -3.21 -0.97 31.60
C LEU A 167 -3.38 -1.46 33.04
N ALA A 168 -2.29 -1.54 33.82
CA ALA A 168 -2.34 -1.94 35.22
C ALA A 168 -3.22 -0.99 36.05
N THR A 169 -3.00 0.32 35.91
CA THR A 169 -3.81 1.34 36.61
C THR A 169 -5.29 1.29 36.20
N ILE A 170 -5.60 1.08 34.92
CA ILE A 170 -6.98 0.91 34.44
C ILE A 170 -7.62 -0.29 35.13
N ALA A 171 -6.95 -1.45 35.13
CA ALA A 171 -7.48 -2.68 35.74
C ALA A 171 -7.71 -2.50 37.25
N ASP A 172 -6.71 -1.98 37.96
CA ASP A 172 -6.78 -1.75 39.40
C ASP A 172 -7.89 -0.76 39.77
N GLN A 173 -8.00 0.35 39.06
CA GLN A 173 -9.00 1.37 39.34
C GLN A 173 -10.42 0.87 39.07
N LEU A 174 -10.63 0.09 38.01
CA LEU A 174 -11.93 -0.54 37.77
C LEU A 174 -12.31 -1.49 38.91
N MET A 175 -11.38 -2.34 39.37
CA MET A 175 -11.63 -3.28 40.46
C MET A 175 -11.86 -2.59 41.81
N VAL A 176 -11.04 -1.60 42.16
CA VAL A 176 -11.16 -0.81 43.40
C VAL A 176 -12.51 -0.10 43.47
N ASN A 177 -13.05 0.33 42.32
CA ASN A 177 -14.34 1.01 42.23
C ASN A 177 -15.52 0.04 42.01
N GLY A 178 -15.34 -1.27 42.23
CA GLY A 178 -16.43 -2.24 42.33
C GLY A 178 -16.68 -3.10 41.09
N MET A 179 -15.88 -2.97 40.02
CA MET A 179 -15.97 -3.89 38.89
C MET A 179 -15.44 -5.28 39.26
N SER A 180 -16.16 -6.33 38.85
CA SER A 180 -15.74 -7.71 39.16
C SER A 180 -14.35 -8.03 38.59
N ALA A 181 -13.51 -8.68 39.39
CA ALA A 181 -12.21 -9.21 38.99
C ALA A 181 -12.29 -10.19 37.79
N THR A 182 -13.43 -10.86 37.63
CA THR A 182 -13.73 -11.81 36.54
C THR A 182 -14.40 -11.15 35.33
N THR A 183 -14.44 -9.82 35.28
CA THR A 183 -14.96 -9.11 34.11
C THR A 183 -14.02 -9.39 32.93
N PRO A 184 -14.53 -9.89 31.78
CA PRO A 184 -13.69 -10.17 30.63
C PRO A 184 -13.07 -8.90 30.04
N VAL A 185 -11.79 -8.99 29.67
CA VAL A 185 -11.02 -7.95 29.02
C VAL A 185 -10.32 -8.51 27.79
N ALA A 186 -10.32 -7.77 26.69
CA ALA A 186 -9.47 -8.03 25.53
C ALA A 186 -8.52 -6.87 25.28
N VAL A 187 -7.30 -7.18 24.85
CA VAL A 187 -6.34 -6.21 24.35
C VAL A 187 -6.01 -6.54 22.90
N ILE A 188 -6.24 -5.59 22.00
CA ILE A 188 -6.10 -5.76 20.55
C ILE A 188 -5.05 -4.77 20.04
N GLN A 189 -3.85 -5.27 19.76
CA GLN A 189 -2.76 -4.51 19.15
C GLN A 189 -2.91 -4.46 17.64
N TRP A 190 -2.60 -3.32 17.02
CA TRP A 190 -2.56 -3.16 15.56
C TRP A 190 -3.82 -3.69 14.84
N ALA A 191 -5.00 -3.38 15.40
CA ALA A 191 -6.26 -3.89 14.86
C ALA A 191 -6.42 -3.59 13.36
N THR A 192 -6.91 -4.54 12.58
CA THR A 192 -7.05 -4.53 11.11
C THR A 192 -5.73 -4.53 10.30
N HIS A 193 -4.58 -4.56 10.97
CA HIS A 193 -3.27 -4.63 10.33
C HIS A 193 -2.72 -6.07 10.36
N TRP A 194 -1.78 -6.43 9.48
CA TRP A 194 -1.15 -7.76 9.54
C TRP A 194 -0.40 -8.03 10.85
N LYS A 195 0.07 -6.97 11.52
CA LYS A 195 0.69 -7.03 12.85
C LYS A 195 -0.35 -7.23 13.98
N GLN A 196 -1.63 -7.48 13.65
CA GLN A 196 -2.69 -7.63 14.64
C GLN A 196 -2.37 -8.78 15.59
N ARG A 197 -2.39 -8.48 16.88
CA ARG A 197 -2.26 -9.47 17.96
C ARG A 197 -3.31 -9.17 19.00
N SER A 198 -3.95 -10.20 19.51
CA SER A 198 -5.03 -10.05 20.47
C SER A 198 -4.91 -11.08 21.57
N VAL A 199 -5.16 -10.66 22.81
CA VAL A 199 -5.33 -11.54 23.96
C VAL A 199 -6.61 -11.19 24.70
N SER A 200 -7.18 -12.16 25.39
CA SER A 200 -8.30 -11.96 26.30
C SER A 200 -8.04 -12.66 27.62
N ALA A 201 -8.45 -12.04 28.72
CA ALA A 201 -8.35 -12.60 30.06
C ALA A 201 -9.37 -11.92 30.98
N ASP A 202 -9.41 -12.33 32.24
CA ASP A 202 -10.17 -11.62 33.26
C ASP A 202 -9.46 -10.32 33.66
N LEU A 203 -10.22 -9.34 34.15
CA LEU A 203 -9.71 -8.04 34.57
C LEU A 203 -8.55 -8.15 35.57
N ALA A 204 -8.60 -9.13 36.47
CA ALA A 204 -7.54 -9.36 37.46
C ALA A 204 -6.24 -9.95 36.88
N THR A 205 -6.27 -10.56 35.69
CA THR A 205 -5.11 -11.28 35.12
C THR A 205 -4.63 -10.73 33.79
N ILE A 206 -5.36 -9.78 33.19
CA ILE A 206 -5.04 -9.24 31.85
C ILE A 206 -3.64 -8.62 31.75
N VAL A 207 -3.15 -7.99 32.82
CA VAL A 207 -1.81 -7.38 32.85
C VAL A 207 -0.73 -8.44 32.64
N ASP A 208 -0.84 -9.57 33.33
CA ASP A 208 0.11 -10.68 33.22
C ASP A 208 0.06 -11.32 31.84
N VAL A 209 -1.15 -11.56 31.31
CA VAL A 209 -1.35 -12.13 29.98
C VAL A 209 -0.76 -11.22 28.88
N VAL A 210 -1.00 -9.91 28.96
CA VAL A 210 -0.45 -8.94 28.01
C VAL A 210 1.08 -8.87 28.09
N THR A 211 1.64 -8.94 29.31
CA THR A 211 3.08 -8.94 29.54
C THR A 211 3.73 -10.19 28.98
N ALA A 212 3.16 -11.37 29.26
CA ALA A 212 3.64 -12.65 28.74
C ALA A 212 3.57 -12.70 27.20
N ALA A 213 2.48 -12.18 26.63
CA ALA A 213 2.31 -12.07 25.18
C ALA A 213 3.18 -10.96 24.54
N LYS A 214 3.83 -10.10 25.33
CA LYS A 214 4.59 -8.93 24.85
C LYS A 214 3.75 -8.04 23.92
N ILE A 215 2.49 -7.81 24.29
CA ILE A 215 1.62 -6.88 23.56
C ILE A 215 1.88 -5.45 24.04
N GLY A 216 2.04 -4.53 23.09
CA GLY A 216 2.32 -3.12 23.36
C GLY A 216 1.40 -2.17 22.59
N ALA A 217 1.74 -0.88 22.57
CA ALA A 217 1.02 0.12 21.79
C ALA A 217 1.36 0.02 20.28
N PRO A 218 0.47 0.48 19.38
CA PRO A 218 -0.91 0.92 19.63
C PRO A 218 -1.85 -0.27 19.86
N ALA A 219 -2.66 -0.21 20.91
CA ALA A 219 -3.68 -1.22 21.19
C ALA A 219 -4.95 -0.63 21.80
N LEU A 220 -6.04 -1.37 21.63
CA LEU A 220 -7.35 -1.15 22.23
C LEU A 220 -7.45 -2.01 23.48
N ILE A 221 -8.02 -1.49 24.57
CA ILE A 221 -8.39 -2.29 25.74
C ILE A 221 -9.92 -2.27 25.81
N VAL A 222 -10.53 -3.44 25.78
CA VAL A 222 -11.98 -3.62 25.75
C VAL A 222 -12.40 -4.37 27.00
N VAL A 223 -13.27 -3.79 27.80
CA VAL A 223 -13.75 -4.37 29.06
C VAL A 223 -15.26 -4.57 28.94
N GLY A 224 -15.74 -5.79 29.20
CA GLY A 224 -17.16 -6.09 29.23
C GLY A 224 -17.52 -7.46 28.65
N GLY A 225 -18.79 -7.83 28.82
CA GLY A 225 -19.29 -9.17 28.47
C GLY A 225 -19.12 -9.56 26.99
N VAL A 226 -19.12 -8.58 26.08
CA VAL A 226 -18.94 -8.81 24.63
C VAL A 226 -17.63 -9.49 24.26
N VAL A 227 -16.59 -9.39 25.12
CA VAL A 227 -15.31 -10.07 24.90
C VAL A 227 -15.46 -11.59 24.88
N LYS A 228 -16.48 -12.14 25.56
CA LYS A 228 -16.75 -13.58 25.53
C LYS A 228 -17.05 -14.13 24.14
N LEU A 229 -17.52 -13.28 23.22
CA LEU A 229 -17.82 -13.65 21.84
C LEU A 229 -16.59 -13.70 20.93
N MET A 230 -15.44 -13.18 21.39
CA MET A 230 -14.19 -13.15 20.62
C MET A 230 -13.83 -14.53 20.03
N PRO A 231 -13.82 -15.64 20.80
CA PRO A 231 -13.46 -16.95 20.25
C PRO A 231 -14.49 -17.51 19.25
N GLU A 232 -15.74 -17.05 19.30
CA GLU A 232 -16.83 -17.53 18.46
C GLU A 232 -16.93 -16.76 17.13
N LEU A 233 -16.61 -15.47 17.15
CA LEU A 233 -16.85 -14.56 16.03
C LEU A 233 -15.57 -14.07 15.35
N GLN A 234 -14.39 -14.45 15.83
CA GLN A 234 -13.13 -14.05 15.20
C GLN A 234 -13.04 -14.62 13.78
N PRO A 235 -12.96 -13.76 12.73
CA PRO A 235 -12.81 -14.24 11.37
C PRO A 235 -11.48 -14.98 11.21
N GLN A 236 -11.53 -16.18 10.63
CA GLN A 236 -10.34 -16.96 10.29
C GLN A 236 -10.17 -16.94 8.78
N LEU A 237 -9.24 -16.11 8.30
CA LEU A 237 -8.88 -16.05 6.89
C LEU A 237 -7.52 -16.72 6.69
N ALA A 238 -7.36 -17.45 5.58
CA ALA A 238 -6.23 -18.35 5.37
C ALA A 238 -4.87 -17.63 5.35
N LEU A 239 -4.84 -16.36 4.93
CA LEU A 239 -3.63 -15.54 4.85
C LEU A 239 -3.60 -14.43 5.90
N GLN A 240 -4.46 -14.49 6.92
CA GLN A 240 -4.49 -13.49 7.99
C GLN A 240 -3.10 -13.34 8.64
N GLY A 241 -2.70 -12.11 8.90
CA GLY A 241 -1.40 -11.81 9.52
C GLY A 241 -0.19 -11.91 8.58
N LEU A 242 -0.38 -12.31 7.32
CA LEU A 242 0.68 -12.25 6.31
C LEU A 242 0.75 -10.85 5.69
N HIS A 243 1.97 -10.45 5.38
CA HIS A 243 2.28 -9.19 4.70
C HIS A 243 3.06 -9.51 3.43
N LEU A 244 2.43 -9.25 2.29
CA LEU A 244 2.92 -9.66 0.98
C LEU A 244 3.25 -8.45 0.13
N LEU A 245 4.32 -8.55 -0.64
CA LEU A 245 4.75 -7.50 -1.56
C LEU A 245 4.52 -7.94 -3.02
N ILE A 246 3.85 -7.12 -3.81
CA ILE A 246 3.55 -7.40 -5.23
C ILE A 246 3.93 -6.21 -6.12
N PRO A 247 4.10 -6.37 -7.45
CA PRO A 247 4.39 -5.22 -8.31
C PRO A 247 3.21 -4.25 -8.37
N PHE A 248 3.48 -2.94 -8.34
CA PHE A 248 2.46 -1.94 -8.58
C PHE A 248 1.77 -2.14 -9.94
N LYS A 249 0.44 -2.23 -9.90
CA LYS A 249 -0.42 -2.23 -11.08
C LYS A 249 -1.77 -1.63 -10.67
N ALA A 250 -2.21 -0.59 -11.39
CA ALA A 250 -3.56 -0.08 -11.22
C ALA A 250 -4.58 -1.21 -11.44
N GLU A 251 -5.58 -1.31 -10.55
CA GLU A 251 -6.64 -2.33 -10.61
C GLU A 251 -6.08 -3.77 -10.65
N SER A 252 -5.16 -4.08 -9.72
CA SER A 252 -4.58 -5.42 -9.61
C SER A 252 -5.59 -6.43 -9.05
N LYS A 253 -6.01 -7.39 -9.88
CA LYS A 253 -6.84 -8.54 -9.41
C LYS A 253 -6.12 -9.40 -8.37
N LEU A 254 -4.80 -9.55 -8.50
CA LEU A 254 -3.99 -10.31 -7.53
C LEU A 254 -3.98 -9.64 -6.16
N PHE A 255 -3.99 -8.30 -6.12
CA PHE A 255 -4.07 -7.53 -4.87
C PHE A 255 -5.37 -7.85 -4.13
N ALA A 256 -6.52 -7.67 -4.80
CA ALA A 256 -7.83 -7.95 -4.23
C ALA A 256 -7.94 -9.42 -3.77
N ALA A 257 -7.56 -10.37 -4.62
CA ALA A 257 -7.68 -11.78 -4.31
C ALA A 257 -6.81 -12.23 -3.11
N LEU A 258 -5.66 -11.61 -2.87
CA LEU A 258 -4.86 -11.86 -1.66
C LEU A 258 -5.47 -11.22 -0.41
N GLN A 259 -6.08 -10.04 -0.54
CA GLN A 259 -6.75 -9.36 0.57
C GLN A 259 -8.05 -10.05 0.98
N ASP A 260 -8.82 -10.58 0.04
CA ASP A 260 -10.02 -11.39 0.28
C ASP A 260 -9.71 -12.61 1.16
N GLU A 261 -8.47 -13.11 1.07
CA GLU A 261 -7.94 -14.21 1.87
C GLU A 261 -7.27 -13.74 3.19
N GLY A 262 -7.32 -12.44 3.49
CA GLY A 262 -6.87 -11.84 4.75
C GLY A 262 -5.43 -11.32 4.77
N ALA A 263 -4.70 -11.38 3.65
CA ALA A 263 -3.34 -10.83 3.59
C ALA A 263 -3.35 -9.30 3.60
N SER A 264 -2.38 -8.68 4.27
CA SER A 264 -2.03 -7.29 3.97
C SER A 264 -1.10 -7.29 2.76
N VAL A 265 -1.38 -6.45 1.79
CA VAL A 265 -0.62 -6.40 0.53
C VAL A 265 -0.13 -4.99 0.29
N ASN A 266 1.16 -4.84 -0.01
CA ASN A 266 1.73 -3.58 -0.47
C ASN A 266 2.39 -3.75 -1.84
N TYR A 267 2.71 -2.62 -2.45
CA TYR A 267 3.32 -2.56 -3.76
C TYR A 267 4.80 -2.23 -3.68
N PHE A 268 5.58 -2.80 -4.60
CA PHE A 268 6.88 -2.27 -4.99
C PHE A 268 6.78 -1.51 -6.31
N ASP A 269 7.65 -0.51 -6.46
CA ASP A 269 7.68 0.34 -7.65
C ASP A 269 8.23 -0.43 -8.85
N ARG A 270 7.62 -0.19 -10.02
CA ARG A 270 8.11 -0.72 -11.29
C ARG A 270 9.04 0.27 -11.98
N ARG A 271 9.92 -0.23 -12.84
CA ARG A 271 10.78 0.64 -13.66
C ARG A 271 9.93 1.63 -14.47
N LYS A 272 10.38 2.87 -14.51
CA LYS A 272 9.71 3.93 -15.27
C LYS A 272 10.29 4.00 -16.67
N LYS A 273 9.41 4.23 -17.65
CA LYS A 273 9.85 4.53 -19.02
C LYS A 273 10.32 5.98 -19.06
N GLN A 274 11.55 6.19 -19.47
CA GLN A 274 12.15 7.51 -19.67
C GLN A 274 12.39 7.72 -21.17
N PRO A 275 11.79 8.76 -21.78
CA PRO A 275 12.10 9.11 -23.17
C PRO A 275 13.59 9.43 -23.32
N ARG A 276 14.18 9.01 -24.44
CA ARG A 276 15.57 9.30 -24.80
C ARG A 276 15.61 10.12 -26.07
N ALA A 277 16.35 11.23 -26.07
CA ALA A 277 16.62 12.01 -27.28
C ALA A 277 17.31 11.11 -28.33
N VAL A 278 16.78 11.10 -29.54
CA VAL A 278 17.34 10.31 -30.64
C VAL A 278 17.57 11.19 -31.86
N ALA A 279 18.66 10.93 -32.58
CA ALA A 279 18.89 11.57 -33.87
C ALA A 279 17.95 10.91 -34.90
N LEU A 280 16.96 11.68 -35.37
CA LEU A 280 16.03 11.19 -36.38
C LEU A 280 16.81 10.77 -37.65
N PRO A 281 16.39 9.68 -38.32
CA PRO A 281 16.88 9.40 -39.65
C PRO A 281 16.49 10.54 -40.61
N ASP A 282 17.07 10.55 -41.81
CA ASP A 282 16.61 11.47 -42.85
C ASP A 282 15.17 11.13 -43.23
N MET A 283 14.23 11.89 -42.66
CA MET A 283 12.81 11.64 -42.84
C MET A 283 12.35 11.82 -44.29
N ALA A 284 13.09 12.55 -45.12
CA ALA A 284 12.78 12.76 -46.53
C ALA A 284 13.25 11.60 -47.44
N ALA A 285 14.25 10.83 -47.00
CA ALA A 285 14.80 9.71 -47.78
C ALA A 285 13.82 8.51 -47.86
N GLY A 286 12.89 8.40 -46.89
CA GLY A 286 12.03 7.23 -46.76
C GLY A 286 12.78 6.00 -46.27
N GLY A 287 12.08 4.87 -46.18
CA GLY A 287 12.66 3.60 -45.75
C GLY A 287 11.69 2.78 -44.92
N THR A 288 12.23 1.85 -44.12
CA THR A 288 11.42 0.94 -43.29
C THR A 288 11.60 1.27 -41.82
N LEU A 289 10.48 1.51 -41.13
CA LEU A 289 10.42 1.72 -39.70
C LEU A 289 9.91 0.44 -39.02
N VAL A 290 10.81 -0.32 -38.43
CA VAL A 290 10.47 -1.52 -37.65
C VAL A 290 10.12 -1.11 -36.22
N ILE A 291 8.87 -1.30 -35.82
CA ILE A 291 8.35 -0.89 -34.53
C ILE A 291 8.33 -2.11 -33.61
N THR A 292 9.30 -2.19 -32.70
CA THR A 292 9.43 -3.35 -31.79
C THR A 292 8.34 -3.36 -30.72
N ASP A 293 7.95 -2.18 -30.25
CA ASP A 293 6.85 -2.00 -29.32
C ASP A 293 6.15 -0.64 -29.50
N PHE A 294 4.90 -0.55 -29.06
CA PHE A 294 4.10 0.65 -29.26
C PHE A 294 4.60 1.88 -28.49
N ALA A 295 5.23 1.70 -27.32
CA ALA A 295 5.75 2.85 -26.58
C ALA A 295 6.94 3.47 -27.29
N ALA A 296 7.77 2.67 -27.95
CA ALA A 296 8.86 3.18 -28.77
C ALA A 296 8.36 4.11 -29.88
N PHE A 297 7.31 3.68 -30.58
CA PHE A 297 6.67 4.49 -31.62
C PHE A 297 6.07 5.79 -31.06
N HIS A 298 5.35 5.71 -29.94
CA HIS A 298 4.79 6.90 -29.29
C HIS A 298 5.88 7.92 -28.91
N TYR A 299 6.99 7.48 -28.31
CA TYR A 299 8.10 8.38 -27.98
C TYR A 299 8.79 8.95 -29.22
N PHE A 300 8.90 8.16 -30.29
CA PHE A 300 9.37 8.64 -31.58
C PHE A 300 8.46 9.75 -32.15
N GLN A 301 7.14 9.57 -32.13
CA GLN A 301 6.19 10.62 -32.56
C GLN A 301 6.32 11.90 -31.72
N GLN A 302 6.48 11.78 -30.40
CA GLN A 302 6.74 12.93 -29.54
C GLN A 302 8.03 13.66 -29.93
N GLN A 303 9.07 12.94 -30.36
CA GLN A 303 10.32 13.55 -30.83
C GLN A 303 10.13 14.29 -32.14
N LEU A 304 9.42 13.70 -33.11
CA LEU A 304 9.07 14.36 -34.37
C LEU A 304 8.42 15.72 -34.09
N LEU A 305 7.38 15.72 -33.25
CA LEU A 305 6.68 16.95 -32.86
C LEU A 305 7.58 17.96 -32.13
N THR A 306 8.43 17.49 -31.21
CA THR A 306 9.38 18.35 -30.48
C THR A 306 10.39 19.01 -31.42
N LEU A 307 10.77 18.33 -32.49
CA LEU A 307 11.70 18.81 -33.53
C LEU A 307 10.99 19.54 -34.68
N GLY A 308 9.67 19.75 -34.60
CA GLY A 308 8.89 20.42 -35.64
C GLY A 308 8.70 19.60 -36.92
N VAL A 309 8.94 18.30 -36.87
CA VAL A 309 8.71 17.37 -37.98
C VAL A 309 7.27 16.86 -37.91
N ASP A 310 6.52 17.09 -38.98
CA ASP A 310 5.13 16.66 -39.09
C ASP A 310 5.05 15.14 -39.35
N GLY A 311 4.15 14.44 -38.65
CA GLY A 311 3.97 12.99 -38.81
C GLY A 311 3.60 12.55 -40.24
N ARG A 312 3.10 13.47 -41.08
CA ARG A 312 2.90 13.23 -42.53
C ARG A 312 4.20 12.88 -43.25
N SER A 313 5.38 13.18 -42.70
CA SER A 313 6.67 12.75 -43.24
C SER A 313 6.85 11.23 -43.25
N LEU A 314 6.00 10.49 -42.53
CA LEU A 314 5.98 9.03 -42.57
C LEU A 314 5.31 8.45 -43.83
N ASN A 315 4.73 9.28 -44.71
CA ASN A 315 4.10 8.82 -45.95
C ASN A 315 5.03 8.05 -46.90
N HIS A 316 6.35 8.27 -46.81
CA HIS A 316 7.38 7.58 -47.57
C HIS A 316 8.08 6.47 -46.76
N TRP A 317 7.57 6.16 -45.57
CA TRP A 317 8.10 5.13 -44.69
C TRP A 317 7.16 3.95 -44.61
N GLN A 318 7.68 2.75 -44.82
CA GLN A 318 6.96 1.51 -44.56
C GLN A 318 6.96 1.23 -43.05
N LEU A 319 5.77 1.12 -42.46
CA LEU A 319 5.59 0.83 -41.05
C LEU A 319 5.47 -0.68 -40.84
N VAL A 320 6.50 -1.29 -40.26
CA VAL A 320 6.55 -2.73 -39.98
C VAL A 320 6.34 -2.95 -38.48
N ALA A 321 5.24 -3.59 -38.11
CA ALA A 321 4.95 -3.91 -36.72
C ALA A 321 5.57 -5.24 -36.32
N MET A 322 6.27 -5.29 -35.18
CA MET A 322 6.91 -6.52 -34.70
C MET A 322 5.93 -7.69 -34.48
N ASN A 323 4.68 -7.39 -34.14
CA ASN A 323 3.63 -8.38 -33.97
C ASN A 323 2.24 -7.75 -34.11
N GLN A 324 1.21 -8.59 -34.11
CA GLN A 324 -0.18 -8.15 -34.26
C GLN A 324 -0.64 -7.19 -33.16
N VAL A 325 -0.11 -7.30 -31.95
CA VAL A 325 -0.46 -6.39 -30.84
C VAL A 325 0.03 -4.98 -31.13
N VAL A 326 1.26 -4.85 -31.64
CA VAL A 326 1.81 -3.55 -32.07
C VAL A 326 1.02 -2.99 -33.24
N ALA A 327 0.70 -3.82 -34.24
CA ALA A 327 -0.09 -3.40 -35.41
C ALA A 327 -1.47 -2.85 -35.00
N ASN A 328 -2.17 -3.54 -34.09
CA ASN A 328 -3.47 -3.08 -33.60
C ASN A 328 -3.38 -1.76 -32.85
N ARG A 329 -2.34 -1.56 -32.00
CA ARG A 329 -2.16 -0.30 -31.28
C ARG A 329 -1.80 0.87 -32.19
N LEU A 330 -1.07 0.63 -33.28
CA LEU A 330 -0.83 1.67 -34.28
C LEU A 330 -2.13 2.23 -34.87
N GLN A 331 -3.14 1.38 -35.07
CA GLN A 331 -4.45 1.81 -35.59
C GLN A 331 -5.14 2.82 -34.67
N GLU A 332 -4.93 2.71 -33.36
CA GLU A 332 -5.45 3.67 -32.37
C GLU A 332 -4.88 5.09 -32.58
N THR A 333 -3.72 5.20 -33.26
CA THR A 333 -3.10 6.48 -33.64
C THR A 333 -3.52 6.97 -35.03
N GLY A 334 -4.37 6.22 -35.73
CA GLY A 334 -4.77 6.51 -37.11
C GLY A 334 -3.79 6.01 -38.18
N LEU A 335 -2.81 5.18 -37.81
CA LEU A 335 -1.81 4.61 -38.71
C LEU A 335 -1.97 3.10 -38.84
N LEU A 336 -1.87 2.58 -40.05
CA LEU A 336 -1.87 1.14 -40.31
C LEU A 336 -0.42 0.68 -40.45
N ALA A 337 -0.10 -0.49 -39.89
CA ALA A 337 1.13 -1.19 -40.24
C ALA A 337 0.98 -1.75 -41.66
N ASP A 338 1.97 -1.53 -42.51
CA ASP A 338 2.01 -2.05 -43.88
C ASP A 338 2.28 -3.57 -43.88
N ALA A 339 3.05 -4.05 -42.90
CA ALA A 339 3.35 -5.46 -42.72
C ALA A 339 3.63 -5.81 -41.25
N LEU A 340 3.56 -7.12 -40.94
CA LEU A 340 4.16 -7.67 -39.74
C LEU A 340 5.64 -7.98 -40.01
N TYR A 341 6.45 -7.93 -38.96
CA TYR A 341 7.89 -8.17 -39.07
C TYR A 341 8.20 -9.59 -39.59
N ASP A 342 8.89 -9.62 -40.72
CA ASP A 342 9.58 -10.78 -41.27
C ASP A 342 10.94 -10.27 -41.79
N GLU A 343 12.02 -10.73 -41.17
CA GLU A 343 13.37 -10.29 -41.50
C GLU A 343 13.73 -10.56 -42.98
N GLN A 344 13.20 -11.64 -43.56
CA GLN A 344 13.46 -12.00 -44.96
C GLN A 344 12.75 -11.07 -45.96
N GLN A 345 11.76 -10.30 -45.50
CA GLN A 345 10.98 -9.38 -46.32
C GLN A 345 11.45 -7.93 -46.21
N LEU A 346 12.47 -7.66 -45.39
CA LEU A 346 13.04 -6.31 -45.28
C LEU A 346 13.89 -5.98 -46.50
N ASP A 347 13.56 -4.87 -47.17
CA ASP A 347 14.41 -4.30 -48.22
C ASP A 347 15.63 -3.59 -47.59
N LEU A 348 16.73 -4.31 -47.48
CA LEU A 348 18.00 -3.80 -46.94
C LEU A 348 18.74 -2.85 -47.90
N THR A 349 18.21 -2.59 -49.10
CA THR A 349 18.76 -1.57 -50.01
C THR A 349 18.31 -0.16 -49.63
N GLN A 350 17.30 -0.05 -48.77
CA GLN A 350 16.78 1.20 -48.21
C GLN A 350 17.15 1.32 -46.71
N PRO A 351 17.08 2.52 -46.12
CA PRO A 351 17.27 2.68 -44.69
C PRO A 351 16.26 1.85 -43.89
N VAL A 352 16.76 0.99 -43.00
CA VAL A 352 15.93 0.25 -42.04
C VAL A 352 16.22 0.77 -40.64
N VAL A 353 15.19 1.22 -39.93
CA VAL A 353 15.28 1.83 -38.61
C VAL A 353 14.42 1.04 -37.62
N TYR A 354 15.04 0.46 -36.61
CA TYR A 354 14.36 -0.21 -35.51
C TYR A 354 14.06 0.77 -34.39
N LEU A 355 12.78 0.96 -34.07
CA LEU A 355 12.34 1.71 -32.90
C LEU A 355 12.08 0.75 -31.75
N GLY A 356 12.75 0.97 -30.62
CA GLY A 356 12.57 0.14 -29.45
C GLY A 356 13.07 0.74 -28.16
N GLU A 357 12.96 -0.07 -27.11
CA GLU A 357 13.60 0.18 -25.83
C GLU A 357 15.10 -0.13 -25.90
N GLN A 358 15.92 0.66 -25.22
CA GLN A 358 17.39 0.54 -25.27
C GLN A 358 17.90 -0.89 -25.01
N ALA A 359 17.49 -1.54 -23.92
CA ALA A 359 17.99 -2.86 -23.57
C ALA A 359 17.48 -3.94 -24.55
N ALA A 360 16.21 -3.86 -24.95
CA ALA A 360 15.64 -4.77 -25.95
C ALA A 360 16.36 -4.67 -27.31
N LEU A 361 16.66 -3.45 -27.78
CA LEU A 361 17.40 -3.26 -29.04
C LEU A 361 18.83 -3.78 -28.95
N ALA A 362 19.50 -3.62 -27.80
CA ALA A 362 20.86 -4.14 -27.60
C ALA A 362 20.94 -5.68 -27.64
N GLN A 363 19.81 -6.37 -27.42
CA GLN A 363 19.70 -7.83 -27.51
C GLN A 363 19.13 -8.31 -28.85
N LEU A 364 18.68 -7.38 -29.71
CA LEU A 364 18.06 -7.71 -30.97
C LEU A 364 19.13 -8.09 -31.99
N ASN A 365 19.08 -9.32 -32.48
CA ASN A 365 19.92 -9.78 -33.58
C ASN A 365 19.27 -9.38 -34.91
N GLY A 366 19.36 -8.09 -35.27
CA GLY A 366 18.90 -7.61 -36.57
C GLY A 366 20.04 -7.40 -37.58
N PRO A 367 19.72 -6.91 -38.79
CA PRO A 367 20.71 -6.61 -39.82
C PRO A 367 21.75 -5.59 -39.35
N ALA A 368 23.03 -5.84 -39.65
CA ALA A 368 24.14 -4.95 -39.24
C ALA A 368 24.09 -3.56 -39.91
N THR A 369 23.41 -3.45 -41.05
CA THR A 369 23.22 -2.20 -41.80
C THR A 369 22.05 -1.36 -41.28
N ALA A 370 21.22 -1.91 -40.38
CA ALA A 370 20.08 -1.19 -39.83
C ALA A 370 20.49 -0.20 -38.73
N GLN A 371 19.72 0.87 -38.60
CA GLN A 371 19.84 1.83 -37.51
C GLN A 371 18.96 1.39 -36.34
N TYR A 372 19.50 1.44 -35.12
CA TYR A 372 18.77 1.09 -33.90
C TYR A 372 18.50 2.35 -33.08
N LEU A 373 17.24 2.76 -33.05
CA LEU A 373 16.78 3.99 -32.42
C LEU A 373 16.12 3.68 -31.08
N ALA A 374 16.92 3.76 -30.01
CA ALA A 374 16.43 3.62 -28.64
C ALA A 374 15.66 4.87 -28.21
N THR A 375 14.36 4.91 -28.48
CA THR A 375 13.48 6.07 -28.23
C THR A 375 13.14 6.25 -26.75
N TYR A 376 13.32 5.20 -25.96
CA TYR A 376 13.20 5.24 -24.51
C TYR A 376 14.07 4.19 -23.84
N GLU A 377 14.27 4.36 -22.53
CA GLU A 377 14.86 3.37 -21.65
C GLU A 377 13.95 3.11 -20.45
N ARG A 378 14.18 1.99 -19.76
CA ARG A 378 13.54 1.69 -18.48
C ARG A 378 14.51 1.95 -17.34
N ILE A 379 14.26 3.00 -16.57
CA ILE A 379 15.06 3.34 -15.40
C ILE A 379 14.52 2.64 -14.14
N ALA A 380 15.46 2.17 -13.32
CA ALA A 380 15.16 1.67 -11.98
C ALA A 380 14.52 2.76 -11.14
N VAL A 381 13.50 2.39 -10.36
CA VAL A 381 12.94 3.24 -9.32
C VAL A 381 13.48 2.72 -7.99
N PRO A 382 14.22 3.53 -7.23
CA PRO A 382 14.69 3.14 -5.90
C PRO A 382 13.50 2.73 -5.02
N GLN A 383 13.62 1.57 -4.37
CA GLN A 383 12.53 1.03 -3.56
C GLN A 383 12.49 1.71 -2.19
N SER A 384 11.37 2.35 -1.85
CA SER A 384 11.16 2.97 -0.54
C SER A 384 10.65 1.99 0.52
N VAL A 385 10.48 0.71 0.19
CA VAL A 385 9.97 -0.32 1.09
C VAL A 385 11.10 -0.98 1.89
N ASP A 386 10.83 -1.28 3.16
CA ASP A 386 11.70 -2.14 3.97
C ASP A 386 11.29 -3.60 3.73
N LEU A 387 12.15 -4.39 3.09
CA LEU A 387 11.83 -5.78 2.77
C LEU A 387 11.71 -6.65 4.02
N ALA A 388 12.31 -6.25 5.15
CA ALA A 388 12.19 -6.99 6.41
C ALA A 388 10.77 -6.94 7.01
N ASP A 389 9.94 -5.99 6.58
CA ASP A 389 8.52 -5.92 6.99
C ASP A 389 7.64 -6.95 6.26
N PHE A 390 8.14 -7.66 5.25
CA PHE A 390 7.35 -8.56 4.41
C PHE A 390 7.67 -10.03 4.67
N HIS A 391 6.64 -10.88 4.59
CA HIS A 391 6.79 -12.32 4.70
C HIS A 391 7.21 -12.94 3.37
N ALA A 392 6.73 -12.38 2.25
CA ALA A 392 7.07 -12.86 0.93
C ALA A 392 6.82 -11.81 -0.17
N VAL A 393 7.45 -12.06 -1.33
CA VAL A 393 7.19 -11.31 -2.58
C VAL A 393 6.51 -12.22 -3.58
N VAL A 394 5.50 -11.71 -4.28
CA VAL A 394 4.83 -12.43 -5.37
C VAL A 394 5.19 -11.79 -6.70
N PHE A 395 5.79 -12.57 -7.59
CA PHE A 395 6.18 -12.18 -8.94
C PHE A 395 5.24 -12.77 -9.99
N PRO A 396 4.32 -11.97 -10.55
CA PRO A 396 3.45 -12.40 -11.64
C PRO A 396 4.17 -12.41 -13.01
N SER A 397 5.42 -11.93 -13.13
CA SER A 397 6.15 -11.89 -14.40
C SER A 397 7.65 -11.74 -14.22
N SER A 398 8.45 -12.20 -15.19
CA SER A 398 9.91 -11.99 -15.21
C SER A 398 10.29 -10.50 -15.20
N ALA A 399 9.45 -9.64 -15.81
CA ALA A 399 9.64 -8.19 -15.74
C ALA A 399 9.52 -7.67 -14.30
N SER A 400 8.58 -8.17 -13.50
CA SER A 400 8.42 -7.74 -12.11
C SER A 400 9.59 -8.15 -11.20
N VAL A 401 10.26 -9.29 -11.50
CA VAL A 401 11.48 -9.70 -10.79
C VAL A 401 12.59 -8.68 -11.05
N ASN A 402 12.82 -8.36 -12.32
CA ASN A 402 13.82 -7.39 -12.75
C ASN A 402 13.53 -5.97 -12.26
N ASP A 403 12.25 -5.59 -12.21
CA ASP A 403 11.80 -4.29 -11.73
C ASP A 403 12.19 -4.10 -10.26
N LEU A 404 11.84 -5.04 -9.40
CA LEU A 404 12.19 -4.99 -7.98
C LEU A 404 13.71 -5.04 -7.77
N TYR A 405 14.39 -6.04 -8.34
CA TYR A 405 15.82 -6.26 -8.10
C TYR A 405 16.70 -5.06 -8.48
N ALA A 406 16.40 -4.42 -9.61
CA ALA A 406 17.14 -3.24 -10.04
C ALA A 406 16.86 -2.00 -9.19
N GLY A 407 15.66 -1.90 -8.60
CA GLY A 407 15.31 -0.83 -7.67
C GLY A 407 15.89 -1.03 -6.27
N CYS A 408 16.24 -2.26 -5.90
CA CYS A 408 16.86 -2.57 -4.61
C CYS A 408 18.32 -2.12 -4.55
N ASP A 409 18.71 -1.57 -3.40
CA ASP A 409 20.11 -1.38 -3.01
C ASP A 409 20.79 -2.71 -2.61
N GLU A 410 22.06 -2.66 -2.22
CA GLU A 410 22.83 -3.86 -1.87
C GLU A 410 22.25 -4.61 -0.64
N ALA A 411 21.79 -3.87 0.38
CA ALA A 411 21.22 -4.46 1.58
C ALA A 411 19.86 -5.12 1.29
N GLN A 412 19.00 -4.43 0.53
CA GLN A 412 17.71 -4.94 0.08
C GLN A 412 17.90 -6.18 -0.82
N ARG A 413 18.91 -6.22 -1.69
CA ARG A 413 19.20 -7.42 -2.51
C ARG A 413 19.61 -8.61 -1.65
N ALA A 414 20.45 -8.40 -0.64
CA ALA A 414 20.83 -9.45 0.29
C ALA A 414 19.61 -9.99 1.06
N GLN A 415 18.71 -9.11 1.50
CA GLN A 415 17.45 -9.52 2.13
C GLN A 415 16.57 -10.32 1.16
N LEU A 416 16.41 -9.84 -0.09
CA LEU A 416 15.60 -10.48 -1.12
C LEU A 416 16.06 -11.91 -1.45
N GLN A 417 17.38 -12.18 -1.40
CA GLN A 417 17.94 -13.53 -1.61
C GLN A 417 17.55 -14.53 -0.53
N THR A 418 17.27 -14.07 0.69
CA THR A 418 16.86 -14.91 1.82
C THR A 418 15.34 -14.96 2.02
N MET A 419 14.60 -14.09 1.33
CA MET A 419 13.15 -13.97 1.48
C MET A 419 12.42 -14.97 0.59
N THR A 420 11.29 -15.49 1.09
CA THR A 420 10.39 -16.33 0.31
C THR A 420 9.82 -15.56 -0.86
N CYS A 421 10.03 -16.06 -2.08
CA CYS A 421 9.43 -15.52 -3.29
C CYS A 421 8.45 -16.52 -3.90
N PHE A 422 7.38 -16.04 -4.53
CA PHE A 422 6.45 -16.84 -5.32
C PHE A 422 6.56 -16.44 -6.78
N ALA A 423 6.83 -17.39 -7.67
CA ALA A 423 6.93 -17.18 -9.10
C ALA A 423 5.70 -17.77 -9.81
N MET A 424 5.00 -16.94 -10.58
CA MET A 424 3.85 -17.38 -11.38
C MET A 424 4.33 -18.01 -12.70
N GLY A 425 4.57 -19.32 -12.67
CA GLY A 425 5.07 -20.12 -13.78
C GLY A 425 6.60 -20.25 -13.85
N GLN A 426 7.06 -21.25 -14.60
CA GLN A 426 8.48 -21.64 -14.66
C GLN A 426 9.38 -20.51 -15.21
N THR A 427 8.95 -19.80 -16.25
CA THR A 427 9.72 -18.68 -16.83
C THR A 427 10.03 -17.57 -15.83
N VAL A 428 9.14 -17.34 -14.85
CA VAL A 428 9.37 -16.35 -13.79
C VAL A 428 10.35 -16.90 -12.75
N ALA A 429 10.25 -18.19 -12.42
CA ALA A 429 11.15 -18.86 -11.49
C ALA A 429 12.59 -18.92 -12.02
N ASP A 430 12.77 -19.21 -13.30
CA ASP A 430 14.07 -19.20 -13.96
C ASP A 430 14.72 -17.80 -13.90
N GLU A 431 13.90 -16.74 -14.02
CA GLU A 431 14.37 -15.36 -13.89
C GLU A 431 14.80 -15.02 -12.46
N CYS A 432 14.03 -15.47 -11.45
CA CYS A 432 14.44 -15.39 -10.05
C CYS A 432 15.79 -16.08 -9.83
N GLN A 433 15.97 -17.29 -10.36
CA GLN A 433 17.19 -18.07 -10.20
C GLN A 433 18.43 -17.38 -10.81
N LYS A 434 18.31 -16.74 -11.98
CA LYS A 434 19.40 -15.95 -12.60
C LYS A 434 19.93 -14.84 -11.68
N LEU A 435 19.06 -14.30 -10.83
CA LEU A 435 19.38 -13.22 -9.88
C LEU A 435 19.69 -13.75 -8.46
N GLY A 436 19.79 -15.07 -8.31
CA GLY A 436 20.09 -15.73 -7.03
C GLY A 436 18.92 -15.74 -6.04
N LEU A 437 17.68 -15.56 -6.51
CA LEU A 437 16.48 -15.57 -5.67
C LEU A 437 15.86 -16.96 -5.62
N HIS A 438 15.47 -17.42 -4.43
CA HIS A 438 14.74 -18.67 -4.27
C HIS A 438 13.22 -18.43 -4.38
N ALA A 439 12.59 -19.00 -5.41
CA ALA A 439 11.16 -18.83 -5.65
C ALA A 439 10.40 -20.16 -5.68
N ILE A 440 9.30 -20.22 -4.93
CA ILE A 440 8.30 -21.29 -5.01
C ILE A 440 7.53 -21.10 -6.32
N VAL A 441 7.56 -22.12 -7.17
CA VAL A 441 6.89 -22.08 -8.47
C VAL A 441 5.42 -22.48 -8.31
N ALA A 442 4.53 -21.56 -8.68
CA ALA A 442 3.11 -21.84 -8.83
C ALA A 442 2.75 -22.00 -10.31
N ALA A 443 1.65 -22.69 -10.60
CA ALA A 443 1.08 -22.69 -11.95
C ALA A 443 0.69 -21.25 -12.37
N PRO A 444 0.61 -20.94 -13.69
CA PRO A 444 0.54 -19.57 -14.19
C PRO A 444 -0.87 -18.96 -14.08
N SER A 445 -1.46 -18.99 -12.89
CA SER A 445 -2.73 -18.35 -12.55
C SER A 445 -2.64 -17.69 -11.17
N TYR A 446 -3.52 -16.71 -10.91
CA TYR A 446 -3.58 -16.08 -9.59
C TYR A 446 -4.06 -17.03 -8.50
N ASP A 447 -5.02 -17.90 -8.81
CA ASP A 447 -5.56 -18.88 -7.86
C ASP A 447 -4.46 -19.86 -7.42
N ASP A 448 -3.67 -20.37 -8.37
CA ASP A 448 -2.57 -21.28 -8.06
C ASP A 448 -1.48 -20.62 -7.20
N VAL A 449 -1.18 -19.35 -7.47
CA VAL A 449 -0.26 -18.57 -6.63
C VAL A 449 -0.80 -18.42 -5.22
N ILE A 450 -2.08 -18.07 -5.06
CA ILE A 450 -2.72 -17.94 -3.75
C ILE A 450 -2.68 -19.27 -3.00
N GLN A 451 -2.98 -20.39 -3.67
CA GLN A 451 -2.89 -21.72 -3.06
C GLN A 451 -1.46 -22.08 -2.66
N ALA A 452 -0.45 -21.68 -3.43
CA ALA A 452 0.95 -21.86 -3.06
C ALA A 452 1.30 -21.05 -1.80
N VAL A 453 0.85 -19.79 -1.69
CA VAL A 453 1.04 -18.97 -0.49
C VAL A 453 0.35 -19.61 0.71
N LYS A 454 -0.92 -20.03 0.57
CA LYS A 454 -1.65 -20.73 1.64
C LYS A 454 -0.90 -21.97 2.10
N LYS A 455 -0.45 -22.81 1.17
CA LYS A 455 0.27 -24.04 1.47
C LYS A 455 1.57 -23.76 2.25
N GLU A 456 2.35 -22.78 1.81
CA GLU A 456 3.62 -22.43 2.45
C GLU A 456 3.43 -21.94 3.90
N PHE A 457 2.42 -21.11 4.15
CA PHE A 457 2.22 -20.48 5.46
C PHE A 457 1.17 -21.17 6.36
N SER A 458 0.49 -22.22 5.86
CA SER A 458 -0.49 -23.01 6.62
C SER A 458 0.12 -23.87 7.73
N THR A 459 1.42 -24.20 7.65
CA THR A 459 2.10 -25.08 8.60
C THR A 459 2.44 -24.43 9.95
N ASP A 460 2.16 -23.14 10.12
CA ASP A 460 2.47 -22.35 11.32
C ASP A 460 1.25 -22.16 12.26
N GLU A 461 0.16 -22.91 12.05
CA GLU A 461 -1.08 -22.85 12.83
C GLU A 461 -0.89 -23.12 14.33
N SER A 462 0.17 -23.83 14.73
CA SER A 462 0.42 -24.15 16.15
C SER A 462 0.75 -22.93 17.02
N ASN A 463 1.24 -21.84 16.43
CA ASN A 463 1.60 -20.60 17.15
C ASN A 463 0.51 -19.51 17.11
N ARG A 464 -0.53 -19.64 16.27
CA ARG A 464 -1.55 -18.59 16.11
C ARG A 464 -2.80 -18.79 16.98
N VAL A 465 -3.03 -20.01 17.47
CA VAL A 465 -4.25 -20.38 18.21
C VAL A 465 -4.00 -20.60 19.72
N THR A 466 -2.75 -20.58 20.19
CA THR A 466 -2.42 -20.96 21.58
C THR A 466 -1.89 -19.80 22.42
N GLY A 467 -2.70 -18.74 22.54
CA GLY A 467 -2.65 -17.82 23.68
C GLY A 467 -3.84 -18.09 24.61
N ARG A 468 -3.89 -19.30 25.20
CA ARG A 468 -4.83 -19.61 26.29
C ARG A 468 -4.38 -19.00 27.60
#